data_AF-A0A4U2N3L5-F1
#
_entry.id   AF-A0A4U2N3L5-F1
#
_cell.length_a   1.000
_cell.length_b   1.000
_cell.length_c   1.000
_cell.angle_alpha   90.00
_cell.angle_beta   90.00
_cell.angle_gamma   90.00
#
_symmetry.space_group_name_H-M   'P 1'
#
loop_
_entity.id
_entity.type
_entity.pdbx_description
1 polymer ?
#
loop_
_entity_poly.entity_id
_entity_poly.type
_entity_poly.pdbx_seq_one_letter_code
_entity_poly.pdbx_strand_id
1 'polypeptide(L)'
;MLNRIKEVRKLHGDTLKSLAQKINYDYSNLSKIERGVYDPSISILKKIANIYGVSVQYLIGYEREEREEREEHMETQFICDLERYAEESLNRYIFTLDDQTLTEEEMVLIIDVIRTLRQSVSRVKSSKFSKTKKKEFPDTLP
;
A
#
# COMPACT_ATOMS: atom_id res chain seq x y z
N MET A 1 -3.39 18.50 13.08
CA MET A 1 -3.77 17.58 11.99
C MET A 1 -2.94 17.86 10.72
N LEU A 2 -2.47 16.81 10.03
CA LEU A 2 -1.95 16.94 8.66
C LEU A 2 -3.12 17.22 7.72
N ASN A 3 -3.06 18.30 6.94
CA ASN A 3 -4.10 18.62 5.96
C ASN A 3 -3.47 19.06 4.64
N ARG A 4 -4.24 18.90 3.56
CA ARG A 4 -3.79 19.12 2.18
C ARG A 4 -4.23 20.47 1.62
N ILE A 5 -4.81 21.34 2.45
CA ILE A 5 -5.35 22.64 2.04
C ILE A 5 -4.29 23.47 1.31
N LYS A 6 -3.06 23.49 1.84
CA LYS A 6 -1.93 24.20 1.22
C LYS A 6 -1.55 23.64 -0.15
N GLU A 7 -1.62 22.32 -0.32
CA GLU A 7 -1.31 21.65 -1.59
C GLU A 7 -2.36 21.99 -2.64
N VAL A 8 -3.64 21.81 -2.30
CA VAL A 8 -4.76 22.10 -3.21
C VAL A 8 -4.73 23.56 -3.63
N ARG A 9 -4.55 24.47 -2.68
CA ARG A 9 -4.46 25.90 -2.96
C ARG A 9 -3.34 26.22 -3.96
N LYS A 10 -2.14 25.64 -3.76
CA LYS A 10 -1.00 25.85 -4.66
C LYS A 10 -1.22 25.27 -6.04
N LEU A 11 -1.85 24.09 -6.13
CA LEU A 11 -2.17 23.44 -7.41
C LEU A 11 -3.09 24.33 -8.26
N HIS A 12 -4.02 25.01 -7.63
CA HIS A 12 -4.94 25.95 -8.28
C HIS A 12 -4.39 27.38 -8.41
N GLY A 13 -3.10 27.60 -8.12
CA GLY A 13 -2.43 28.90 -8.27
C GLY A 13 -2.89 29.97 -7.26
N ASP A 14 -3.61 29.59 -6.21
CA ASP A 14 -4.14 30.53 -5.24
C ASP A 14 -3.12 30.92 -4.16
N THR A 15 -3.11 32.19 -3.78
CA THR A 15 -2.42 32.62 -2.56
C THR A 15 -3.29 32.35 -1.34
N LEU A 16 -2.67 32.24 -0.16
CA LEU A 16 -3.42 32.05 1.09
C LEU A 16 -4.46 33.16 1.32
N LYS A 17 -4.13 34.39 0.91
CA LYS A 17 -5.03 35.55 0.96
C LYS A 17 -6.20 35.42 -0.03
N SER A 18 -5.93 34.96 -1.26
CA SER A 18 -6.97 34.66 -2.26
C SER A 18 -7.96 33.62 -1.71
N LEU A 19 -7.45 32.51 -1.17
CA LEU A 19 -8.31 31.48 -0.60
C LEU A 19 -9.16 32.04 0.54
N ALA A 20 -8.56 32.75 1.51
CA ALA A 20 -9.28 33.36 2.63
C ALA A 20 -10.44 34.25 2.18
N GLN A 21 -10.22 35.05 1.12
CA GLN A 21 -11.27 35.87 0.51
C GLN A 21 -12.37 35.02 -0.14
N LYS A 22 -12.00 33.99 -0.92
CA LYS A 22 -12.96 33.09 -1.60
C LYS A 22 -13.88 32.34 -0.63
N ILE A 23 -13.36 31.90 0.52
CA ILE A 23 -14.19 31.21 1.54
C ILE A 23 -14.85 32.16 2.55
N ASN A 24 -14.59 33.46 2.43
CA ASN A 24 -14.95 34.50 3.40
C ASN A 24 -14.56 34.10 4.83
N TYR A 25 -13.26 33.94 5.07
CA TYR A 25 -12.70 33.50 6.33
C TYR A 25 -11.45 34.30 6.71
N ASP A 26 -11.13 34.31 8.01
CA ASP A 26 -9.98 35.03 8.53
C ASP A 26 -8.65 34.41 8.04
N TYR A 27 -7.80 35.26 7.46
CA TYR A 27 -6.49 34.88 6.92
C TYR A 27 -5.56 34.28 7.99
N SER A 28 -5.54 34.86 9.19
CA SER A 28 -4.68 34.41 10.28
C SER A 28 -5.10 33.04 10.79
N ASN A 29 -6.41 32.80 10.87
CA ASN A 29 -6.94 31.49 11.23
C ASN A 29 -6.68 30.45 10.14
N LEU A 30 -6.86 30.80 8.86
CA LEU A 30 -6.53 29.91 7.75
C LEU A 30 -5.04 29.54 7.72
N SER A 31 -4.16 30.50 8.03
CA SER A 31 -2.71 30.26 8.19
C SER A 31 -2.39 29.27 9.31
N LYS A 32 -3.10 29.37 10.45
CA LYS A 32 -2.94 28.43 11.57
C LYS A 32 -3.44 27.03 11.19
N ILE A 33 -4.54 26.95 10.43
CA ILE A 33 -5.06 25.70 9.89
C ILE A 33 -4.04 25.05 8.95
N GLU A 34 -3.51 25.75 7.95
CA GLU A 34 -2.52 25.18 7.01
C GLU A 34 -1.22 24.73 7.70
N ARG A 35 -0.89 25.31 8.85
CA ARG A 35 0.26 24.90 9.69
C ARG A 35 -0.08 23.76 10.67
N GLY A 36 -1.33 23.32 10.71
CA GLY A 36 -1.79 22.26 11.61
C GLY A 36 -1.93 22.69 13.08
N VAL A 37 -1.90 23.99 13.37
CA VAL A 37 -2.06 24.56 14.73
C VAL A 37 -3.52 24.51 15.18
N TYR A 38 -4.45 24.66 14.24
CA TYR A 38 -5.89 24.51 14.49
C TYR A 38 -6.46 23.48 13.52
N ASP A 39 -7.41 22.71 14.03
CA ASP A 39 -8.17 21.81 13.19
C ASP A 39 -9.26 22.60 12.45
N PRO A 40 -9.39 22.40 11.12
CA PRO A 40 -10.40 23.07 10.35
C PRO A 40 -11.80 22.56 10.73
N SER A 41 -12.77 23.47 10.84
CA SER A 41 -14.17 23.07 10.99
C SER A 41 -14.67 22.39 9.72
N ILE A 42 -15.66 21.49 9.87
CA ILE A 42 -16.30 20.84 8.72
C ILE A 42 -16.90 21.84 7.72
N SER A 43 -17.36 23.01 8.21
CA SER A 43 -17.89 24.08 7.37
C SER A 43 -16.82 24.71 6.48
N ILE A 44 -15.61 24.92 7.00
CA ILE A 44 -14.48 25.43 6.22
C ILE A 44 -14.02 24.39 5.21
N LEU A 45 -13.90 23.13 5.63
CA LEU A 45 -13.52 22.03 4.74
C LEU A 45 -14.49 21.91 3.55
N LYS A 46 -15.81 21.95 3.79
CA LYS A 46 -16.81 21.93 2.72
C LYS A 46 -16.69 23.11 1.76
N LYS A 47 -16.43 24.32 2.26
CA LYS A 47 -16.24 25.50 1.41
C LYS A 47 -15.01 25.35 0.51
N ILE A 48 -13.89 24.89 1.07
CA ILE A 48 -12.65 24.67 0.32
C ILE A 48 -12.84 23.55 -0.71
N ALA A 49 -13.47 22.45 -0.32
CA ALA A 49 -13.81 21.32 -1.17
C ALA A 49 -14.64 21.77 -2.39
N ASN A 50 -15.67 22.58 -2.16
CA ASN A 50 -16.54 23.08 -3.22
C ASN A 50 -15.83 24.06 -4.17
N ILE A 51 -14.92 24.90 -3.67
CA ILE A 51 -14.18 25.86 -4.53
C ILE A 51 -13.21 25.13 -5.47
N TYR A 52 -12.55 24.10 -4.97
CA TYR A 52 -11.53 23.38 -5.73
C TYR A 52 -12.04 22.09 -6.39
N GLY A 53 -13.31 21.72 -6.18
CA GLY A 53 -13.90 20.51 -6.74
C GLY A 53 -13.28 19.21 -6.20
N VAL A 54 -12.82 19.22 -4.95
CA VAL A 54 -12.21 18.05 -4.29
C VAL A 54 -13.11 17.52 -3.17
N SER A 55 -12.90 16.26 -2.75
CA SER A 55 -13.63 15.71 -1.60
C SER A 55 -13.11 16.30 -0.29
N VAL A 56 -13.94 16.25 0.78
CA VAL A 56 -13.47 16.64 2.11
C VAL A 56 -12.38 15.68 2.58
N GLN A 57 -12.54 14.38 2.33
CA GLN A 57 -11.59 13.31 2.63
C GLN A 57 -10.20 13.59 2.05
N TYR A 58 -10.14 14.08 0.81
CA TYR A 58 -8.90 14.51 0.17
C TYR A 58 -8.22 15.65 0.95
N LEU A 59 -8.98 16.66 1.41
CA LEU A 59 -8.43 17.79 2.17
C LEU A 59 -7.86 17.38 3.53
N ILE A 60 -8.46 16.38 4.19
CA ILE A 60 -8.01 15.86 5.48
C ILE A 60 -6.98 14.73 5.37
N GLY A 61 -6.60 14.34 4.14
CA GLY A 61 -5.51 13.38 3.90
C GLY A 61 -5.90 11.90 3.82
N TYR A 62 -7.17 11.56 4.06
CA TYR A 62 -7.65 10.17 4.12
C TYR A 62 -7.51 9.39 2.79
N GLU A 63 -7.64 10.06 1.63
CA GLU A 63 -7.52 9.36 0.33
C GLU A 63 -6.11 8.82 0.03
N ARG A 64 -5.06 9.41 0.63
CA ARG A 64 -3.69 8.93 0.45
C ARG A 64 -3.40 7.74 1.36
N GLU A 65 -3.83 7.82 2.61
CA GLU A 65 -3.78 6.70 3.57
C GLU A 65 -4.54 5.50 3.00
N GLU A 66 -5.76 5.70 2.46
CA GLU A 66 -6.47 4.60 1.80
C GLU A 66 -5.77 4.04 0.56
N ARG A 67 -5.05 4.86 -0.22
CA ARG A 67 -4.35 4.39 -1.43
C ARG A 67 -3.06 3.66 -1.08
N GLU A 68 -2.29 4.17 -0.13
CA GLU A 68 -1.07 3.54 0.39
C GLU A 68 -1.40 2.26 1.18
N GLU A 69 -2.46 2.29 2.01
CA GLU A 69 -2.98 1.10 2.69
C GLU A 69 -3.56 0.09 1.70
N ARG A 70 -4.26 0.51 0.64
CA ARG A 70 -4.69 -0.39 -0.44
C ARG A 70 -3.52 -0.96 -1.21
N GLU A 71 -2.47 -0.18 -1.48
CA GLU A 71 -1.27 -0.65 -2.18
C GLU A 71 -0.50 -1.69 -1.33
N GLU A 72 -0.30 -1.45 -0.03
CA GLU A 72 0.28 -2.44 0.91
C GLU A 72 -0.64 -3.65 1.14
N HIS A 73 -1.96 -3.45 1.21
CA HIS A 73 -2.93 -4.55 1.34
C HIS A 73 -3.06 -5.36 0.06
N MET A 74 -2.88 -4.79 -1.13
CA MET A 74 -2.88 -5.52 -2.40
C MET A 74 -1.66 -6.43 -2.52
N GLU A 75 -0.45 -5.98 -2.12
CA GLU A 75 0.75 -6.82 -2.10
C GLU A 75 0.64 -7.99 -1.11
N THR A 76 -0.04 -7.77 0.03
CA THR A 76 -0.22 -8.82 1.04
C THR A 76 -1.39 -9.76 0.68
N GLN A 77 -2.49 -9.25 0.12
CA GLN A 77 -3.61 -10.05 -0.37
C GLN A 77 -3.20 -10.95 -1.55
N PHE A 78 -2.27 -10.51 -2.38
CA PHE A 78 -1.72 -11.30 -3.49
C PHE A 78 -1.15 -12.67 -3.04
N ILE A 79 -0.43 -12.72 -1.90
CA ILE A 79 0.11 -13.98 -1.37
C ILE A 79 -1.02 -14.87 -0.83
N CYS A 80 -2.03 -14.28 -0.19
CA CYS A 80 -3.16 -15.01 0.39
C CYS A 80 -4.16 -15.51 -0.67
N ASP A 81 -4.36 -14.77 -1.75
CA ASP A 81 -5.29 -15.13 -2.83
C ASP A 81 -4.72 -16.27 -3.71
N LEU A 82 -3.40 -16.34 -3.90
CA LEU A 82 -2.75 -17.47 -4.58
C LEU A 82 -2.89 -18.79 -3.81
N GLU A 83 -3.01 -18.72 -2.48
CA GLU A 83 -3.24 -19.90 -1.62
C GLU A 83 -4.69 -20.39 -1.69
N ARG A 84 -5.64 -19.49 -2.00
CA ARG A 84 -7.07 -19.76 -2.01
C ARG A 84 -7.54 -20.02 -3.44
N TYR A 85 -7.18 -21.21 -3.94
CA TYR A 85 -7.59 -21.75 -5.24
C TYR A 85 -9.12 -21.92 -5.31
N ALA A 86 -9.85 -20.85 -5.59
CA ALA A 86 -11.28 -20.85 -5.83
C ALA A 86 -11.57 -19.92 -7.02
N GLU A 87 -11.48 -20.53 -8.20
CA GLU A 87 -12.04 -20.28 -9.55
C GLU A 87 -12.62 -18.90 -10.00
N GLU A 88 -12.74 -17.86 -9.17
CA GLU A 88 -13.54 -16.67 -9.53
C GLU A 88 -12.77 -15.34 -9.54
N SER A 89 -11.45 -15.30 -9.26
CA SER A 89 -10.74 -14.01 -9.07
C SER A 89 -9.36 -13.86 -9.71
N LEU A 90 -8.97 -14.72 -10.65
CA LEU A 90 -7.70 -14.55 -11.39
C LEU A 90 -7.74 -13.42 -12.44
N ASN A 91 -8.93 -12.93 -12.80
CA ASN A 91 -9.10 -11.97 -13.90
C ASN A 91 -8.73 -10.51 -13.57
N ARG A 92 -8.11 -10.24 -12.40
CA ARG A 92 -7.75 -8.88 -11.97
C ARG A 92 -6.25 -8.58 -12.06
N TYR A 93 -5.40 -9.60 -12.20
CA TYR A 93 -3.95 -9.43 -12.20
C TYR A 93 -3.37 -9.72 -13.58
N ILE A 94 -2.93 -8.67 -14.28
CA ILE A 94 -2.21 -8.79 -15.54
C ILE A 94 -0.74 -9.08 -15.20
N PHE A 95 -0.33 -10.34 -15.38
CA PHE A 95 1.07 -10.71 -15.30
C PHE A 95 1.72 -10.55 -16.66
N THR A 96 2.84 -9.83 -16.68
CA THR A 96 3.66 -9.69 -17.89
C THR A 96 5.09 -10.11 -17.60
N LEU A 97 5.69 -10.85 -18.53
CA LEU A 97 7.11 -11.17 -18.57
C LEU A 97 7.59 -10.86 -19.98
N ASP A 98 8.64 -10.05 -20.13
CA ASP A 98 9.17 -9.63 -21.43
C ASP A 98 8.10 -9.04 -22.37
N ASP A 99 7.23 -8.19 -21.81
CA ASP A 99 6.08 -7.57 -22.47
C ASP A 99 5.01 -8.56 -22.99
N GLN A 100 5.09 -9.84 -22.61
CA GLN A 100 4.09 -10.85 -22.92
C GLN A 100 3.19 -11.10 -21.71
N THR A 101 1.89 -11.06 -21.94
CA THR A 101 0.91 -11.42 -20.91
C THR A 101 0.91 -12.94 -20.73
N LEU A 102 1.04 -13.36 -19.48
CA LEU A 102 1.07 -14.76 -19.11
C LEU A 102 -0.28 -15.43 -19.37
N THR A 103 -0.28 -16.59 -20.04
CA THR A 103 -1.53 -17.33 -20.32
C THR A 103 -2.03 -18.07 -19.09
N GLU A 104 -3.28 -18.56 -19.14
CA GLU A 104 -3.86 -19.36 -18.06
C GLU A 104 -3.04 -20.63 -17.79
N GLU A 105 -2.56 -21.29 -18.84
CA GLU A 105 -1.72 -22.48 -18.73
C GLU A 105 -0.36 -22.18 -18.09
N GLU A 106 0.25 -21.06 -18.49
CA GLU A 106 1.53 -20.60 -17.93
C GLU A 106 1.40 -20.21 -16.45
N MET A 107 0.28 -19.61 -16.07
CA MET A 107 -0.05 -19.29 -14.69
C MET A 107 -0.15 -20.55 -13.82
N VAL A 108 -0.87 -21.57 -14.30
CA VAL A 108 -0.97 -22.87 -13.61
C VAL A 108 0.41 -23.50 -13.44
N LEU A 109 1.23 -23.48 -14.51
CA LEU A 109 2.59 -24.01 -14.48
C LEU A 109 3.47 -23.28 -13.45
N ILE A 110 3.43 -21.95 -13.42
CA ILE A 110 4.23 -21.15 -12.48
C ILE A 110 3.84 -21.45 -11.04
N ILE A 111 2.54 -21.57 -10.75
CA ILE A 111 2.07 -21.94 -9.42
C ILE A 111 2.66 -23.29 -8.99
N ASP A 112 2.64 -24.29 -9.87
CA ASP A 112 3.16 -25.62 -9.57
C ASP A 112 4.69 -25.65 -9.44
N VAL A 113 5.40 -24.86 -10.25
CA VAL A 113 6.85 -24.65 -10.12
C VAL A 113 7.16 -24.02 -8.75
N ILE A 114 6.44 -22.97 -8.36
CA ILE A 114 6.62 -22.30 -7.06
C ILE A 114 6.35 -23.27 -5.90
N ARG A 115 5.27 -24.05 -5.97
CA ARG A 115 4.95 -25.08 -4.95
C ARG A 115 6.07 -26.10 -4.84
N THR A 116 6.58 -26.59 -5.96
CA THR A 116 7.67 -27.57 -6.03
C THR A 116 8.96 -27.00 -5.47
N LEU A 117 9.30 -25.77 -5.85
CA LEU A 117 10.47 -25.05 -5.33
C LEU A 117 10.37 -24.89 -3.81
N ARG A 118 9.23 -24.45 -3.27
CA ARG A 118 9.01 -24.31 -1.82
C ARG A 118 9.20 -25.64 -1.09
N GLN A 119 8.67 -26.74 -1.63
CA GLN A 119 8.86 -28.09 -1.06
C GLN A 119 10.31 -28.56 -1.14
N SER A 120 11.01 -28.28 -2.23
CA SER A 120 12.43 -28.64 -2.37
C SER A 120 13.30 -27.86 -1.37
N VAL A 121 13.04 -26.56 -1.19
CA VAL A 121 13.74 -25.70 -0.23
C VAL A 121 13.47 -26.13 1.21
N SER A 122 12.23 -26.50 1.55
CA SER A 122 11.92 -27.02 2.89
C SER A 122 12.64 -28.34 3.17
N ARG A 123 12.67 -29.27 2.20
CA ARG A 123 13.40 -30.54 2.30
C ARG A 123 14.91 -30.34 2.45
N VAL A 124 15.49 -29.37 1.75
CA VAL A 124 16.93 -29.04 1.87
C VAL A 124 17.26 -28.45 3.25
N LYS A 125 16.38 -27.61 3.82
CA LYS A 125 16.53 -27.11 5.20
C LYS A 125 16.48 -28.25 6.22
N SER A 126 15.58 -29.22 6.06
CA SER A 126 15.49 -30.41 6.93
C SER A 126 16.67 -31.38 6.78
N SER A 127 17.21 -31.55 5.56
CA SER A 127 18.33 -32.46 5.27
C SER A 127 19.69 -31.94 5.77
N LYS A 128 19.91 -30.61 5.74
CA LYS A 128 21.13 -30.02 6.34
C LYS A 128 21.16 -30.12 7.87
N PHE A 129 20.00 -30.15 8.53
CA PHE A 129 19.91 -30.25 9.99
C PHE A 129 20.20 -31.66 10.54
N SER A 130 20.01 -32.72 9.74
CA SER A 130 20.27 -34.11 10.16
C SER A 130 21.72 -34.57 9.96
N LYS A 131 22.48 -33.94 9.05
CA LYS A 131 23.89 -34.30 8.78
C LYS A 131 24.89 -33.73 9.79
N THR A 132 24.52 -32.74 10.60
CA THR A 132 25.43 -32.11 11.58
C THR A 132 25.52 -32.84 12.93
N LYS A 133 24.68 -33.85 13.20
CA LYS A 133 24.65 -34.58 14.49
C LYS A 133 25.38 -35.94 14.52
N LYS A 134 26.12 -36.33 13.48
CA LYS A 134 26.93 -37.57 13.48
C LYS A 134 28.40 -37.26 13.22
N LYS A 135 29.11 -36.67 14.18
CA LYS A 135 30.59 -36.62 14.18
C LYS A 135 31.23 -36.28 15.54
N GLU A 136 30.91 -37.04 16.60
CA GLU A 136 31.61 -37.04 17.90
C GLU A 136 31.32 -38.41 18.55
N PHE A 137 32.19 -39.31 19.04
CA PHE A 137 33.64 -39.62 19.01
C PHE A 137 33.72 -41.17 19.12
N PRO A 138 34.77 -41.87 18.64
CA PRO A 138 34.92 -43.32 18.87
C PRO A 138 35.42 -43.61 20.29
N ASP A 139 34.86 -44.66 20.88
CA ASP A 139 35.28 -45.25 22.16
C ASP A 139 36.77 -45.55 22.21
N THR A 140 37.45 -45.09 23.26
CA THR A 140 38.56 -45.84 23.86
C THR A 140 38.66 -45.50 25.35
N LEU A 141 38.12 -46.37 26.19
CA LEU A 141 38.55 -46.58 27.58
C LEU A 141 39.49 -47.79 27.59
N PRO A 142 40.66 -47.73 28.24
CA PRO A 142 41.17 -48.82 29.05
C PRO A 142 40.56 -48.78 30.45
#